data_AF-T0ZQP7-F1
#
_entry.id   AF-T0ZQP7-F1
#
_cell.length_a   1.000
_cell.length_b   1.000
_cell.length_c   1.000
_cell.angle_alpha   90.00
_cell.angle_beta   90.00
_cell.angle_gamma   90.00
#
_symmetry.space_group_name_H-M   'P 1'
#
loop_
_entity.id
_entity.type
_entity.pdbx_description
1 polymer ?
#
loop_
_entity_poly.entity_id
_entity_poly.type
_entity_poly.pdbx_seq_one_letter_code
_entity_poly.pdbx_strand_id
1 'polypeptide(L)'
;WFNSSACFVRVKKLKCPPAKGQFVTLRELRTEVGRDAARLFYILRKSDQHLDFDLDLATSQSQDNPVYYIQYAHARIQRVLERWGGDPGILVNSALHPLIHEEETRILQILYAYPALLEQAAADFAPHLVAFYLRDLSAEFHAYYNQALFWKGNPFRYMPAWPC
;
A
#
# COMPACT_ATOMS: atom_id res chain seq x y z
N TRP A 1 6.64 1.72 21.98
CA TRP A 1 5.26 1.36 21.61
C TRP A 1 5.06 -0.10 21.16
N PHE A 2 6.08 -0.89 20.80
CA PHE A 2 5.92 -2.32 20.41
C PHE A 2 6.87 -3.30 21.14
N ASN A 3 7.26 -3.02 22.39
CA ASN A 3 8.23 -3.85 23.14
C ASN A 3 7.64 -4.61 24.34
N SER A 4 6.32 -4.56 24.55
CA SER A 4 5.70 -5.29 25.66
C SER A 4 5.43 -6.75 25.28
N SER A 5 6.01 -7.68 26.04
CA SER A 5 5.91 -9.13 25.86
C SER A 5 4.52 -9.72 26.17
N ALA A 6 3.57 -8.88 26.62
CA ALA A 6 2.26 -9.32 27.12
C ALA A 6 1.09 -9.03 26.17
N CYS A 7 1.33 -8.50 24.98
CA CYS A 7 0.26 -8.19 24.03
C CYS A 7 0.05 -9.37 23.08
N PHE A 8 -1.11 -10.01 23.24
CA PHE A 8 -1.56 -11.14 22.43
C PHE A 8 -2.51 -10.68 21.34
N VAL A 9 -2.39 -11.29 20.16
CA VAL A 9 -3.19 -10.98 18.99
C VAL A 9 -3.89 -12.25 18.55
N ARG A 10 -5.19 -12.14 18.28
CA ARG A 10 -5.93 -13.24 17.65
C ARG A 10 -5.53 -13.31 16.18
N VAL A 11 -5.03 -14.46 15.77
CA VAL A 11 -4.64 -14.72 14.38
C VAL A 11 -5.54 -15.77 13.74
N LYS A 12 -5.81 -15.59 12.45
CA LYS A 12 -6.48 -16.56 11.58
C LYS A 12 -5.42 -17.17 10.65
N LYS A 13 -5.31 -18.50 10.65
CA LYS A 13 -4.41 -19.29 9.80
C LYS A 13 -5.21 -20.42 9.16
N LEU A 14 -5.17 -20.56 7.83
CA LEU A 14 -5.99 -21.51 7.06
C LEU A 14 -5.42 -22.94 7.06
N LYS A 15 -4.12 -23.13 7.31
CA LYS A 15 -3.42 -24.42 7.18
C LYS A 15 -3.29 -25.27 8.46
N CYS A 16 -3.95 -24.92 9.57
CA CYS A 16 -3.89 -25.71 10.81
C CYS A 16 -5.30 -26.06 11.32
N PRO A 17 -5.51 -27.25 11.95
CA PRO A 17 -6.83 -27.62 12.46
C PRO A 17 -7.28 -26.61 13.54
N PRO A 18 -8.58 -26.28 13.62
CA PRO A 18 -9.09 -25.28 14.54
C PRO A 18 -9.10 -25.84 15.97
N ALA A 19 -7.95 -25.78 16.64
CA ALA A 19 -7.86 -26.05 18.07
C ALA A 19 -7.65 -24.71 18.79
N LYS A 20 -8.73 -24.15 19.35
CA LYS A 20 -8.78 -22.99 20.27
C LYS A 20 -7.99 -21.76 19.81
N GLY A 21 -8.70 -20.69 19.44
CA GLY A 21 -8.17 -19.39 18.99
C GLY A 21 -6.69 -19.16 19.28
N GLN A 22 -5.85 -19.26 18.25
CA GLN A 22 -4.41 -19.08 18.37
C GLN A 22 -4.14 -17.62 18.72
N PHE A 23 -3.70 -17.40 19.95
CA PHE A 23 -3.14 -16.14 20.39
C PHE A 23 -1.64 -16.21 20.17
N VAL A 24 -1.11 -15.27 19.39
CA VAL A 24 0.33 -15.13 19.13
C VAL A 24 0.80 -13.82 19.74
N THR A 25 2.02 -13.78 20.26
CA THR A 25 2.56 -12.53 20.81
C THR A 25 2.82 -11.53 19.68
N LEU A 26 2.68 -10.22 19.96
CA LEU A 26 3.02 -9.18 18.98
C LEU A 26 4.47 -9.30 18.45
N ARG A 27 5.38 -9.83 19.27
CA ARG A 27 6.78 -10.02 18.88
C ARG A 27 6.91 -11.12 17.82
N GLU A 28 6.30 -12.27 18.05
CA GLU A 28 6.27 -13.38 17.09
C GLU A 28 5.59 -12.96 15.79
N LEU A 29 4.42 -12.31 15.89
CA LEU A 29 3.69 -11.78 14.74
C LEU A 29 4.58 -10.88 13.88
N ARG A 30 5.27 -9.92 14.50
CA ARG A 30 6.16 -8.97 13.79
C ARG A 30 7.34 -9.68 13.12
N THR A 31 7.87 -10.73 13.74
CA THR A 31 8.95 -11.53 13.15
C THR A 31 8.45 -12.32 11.94
N GLU A 32 7.21 -12.81 11.97
CA GLU A 32 6.62 -13.60 10.89
C GLU A 32 6.20 -12.77 9.67
N VAL A 33 5.50 -11.64 9.88
CA VAL A 33 4.94 -10.82 8.77
C VAL A 33 5.82 -9.63 8.39
N GLY A 34 6.82 -9.30 9.21
CA GLY A 34 7.64 -8.11 9.03
C GLY A 34 7.02 -6.83 9.58
N ARG A 35 7.84 -5.79 9.66
CA ARG A 35 7.50 -4.52 10.33
C ARG A 35 6.42 -3.74 9.61
N ASP A 36 6.48 -3.65 8.29
CA ASP A 36 5.59 -2.81 7.50
C ASP A 36 4.22 -3.44 7.36
N ALA A 37 4.15 -4.75 7.14
CA ALA A 37 2.89 -5.46 7.12
C ALA A 37 2.18 -5.37 8.47
N ALA A 38 2.88 -5.63 9.58
CA ALA A 38 2.30 -5.46 10.91
C ALA A 38 1.72 -4.04 11.05
N ARG A 39 2.50 -2.99 10.78
CA ARG A 39 2.02 -1.61 10.90
C ARG A 39 0.79 -1.33 10.07
N LEU A 40 0.83 -1.64 8.77
CA LEU A 40 -0.26 -1.30 7.87
C LEU A 40 -1.55 -2.01 8.29
N PHE A 41 -1.48 -3.31 8.59
CA PHE A 41 -2.65 -4.07 9.04
C PHE A 41 -3.20 -3.55 10.38
N TYR A 42 -2.35 -3.05 11.28
CA TYR A 42 -2.83 -2.42 12.51
C TYR A 42 -3.53 -1.09 12.28
N ILE A 43 -3.01 -0.25 11.36
CA ILE A 43 -3.60 1.06 11.08
C ILE A 43 -4.76 1.01 10.08
N LEU A 44 -4.96 -0.08 9.33
CA LEU A 44 -6.02 -0.17 8.30
C LEU A 44 -7.46 -0.23 8.85
N ARG A 45 -7.63 -0.06 10.16
CA ARG A 45 -8.91 -0.13 10.88
C ARG A 45 -9.02 1.03 11.85
N LYS A 46 -10.23 1.29 12.33
CA LYS A 46 -10.42 2.14 13.50
C LYS A 46 -9.96 1.44 14.78
N SER A 47 -9.41 2.19 15.71
CA SER A 47 -8.81 1.69 16.96
C SER A 47 -9.80 1.01 17.91
N ASP A 48 -11.10 1.27 17.73
CA ASP A 48 -12.22 0.72 18.51
C ASP A 48 -12.71 -0.64 18.00
N GLN A 49 -12.21 -1.13 16.85
CA GLN A 49 -12.63 -2.39 16.26
C GLN A 49 -11.73 -3.57 16.65
N HIS A 50 -12.34 -4.72 16.92
CA HIS A 50 -11.59 -5.96 17.15
C HIS A 50 -10.76 -6.35 15.91
N LEU A 51 -9.55 -6.85 16.15
CA LEU A 51 -8.61 -7.25 15.11
C LEU A 51 -8.47 -8.76 15.02
N ASP A 52 -9.02 -9.32 13.95
CA ASP A 52 -8.70 -10.67 13.48
C ASP A 52 -7.56 -10.59 12.46
N PHE A 53 -6.37 -11.03 12.82
CA PHE A 53 -5.17 -10.81 12.01
C PHE A 53 -5.01 -12.01 11.08
N ASP A 54 -5.21 -11.79 9.78
CA ASP A 54 -5.04 -12.84 8.79
C ASP A 54 -3.55 -12.97 8.44
N LEU A 55 -2.90 -13.99 9.00
CA LEU A 55 -1.47 -14.26 8.80
C LEU A 55 -1.18 -14.65 7.36
N ASP A 56 -2.07 -15.42 6.74
CA ASP A 56 -1.87 -15.90 5.38
C ASP A 56 -1.99 -14.73 4.40
N LEU A 57 -2.97 -13.83 4.60
CA LEU A 57 -3.09 -12.62 3.79
C LEU A 57 -1.89 -11.70 3.98
N ALA A 58 -1.45 -11.48 5.23
CA ALA A 58 -0.34 -10.57 5.54
C ALA A 58 1.01 -11.04 4.98
N THR A 59 1.20 -12.34 4.79
CA THR A 59 2.41 -12.93 4.19
C THR A 59 2.30 -13.16 2.68
N SER A 60 1.08 -13.08 2.12
CA SER A 60 0.86 -13.30 0.70
C SER A 60 1.42 -12.18 -0.17
N GLN A 61 1.92 -12.55 -1.35
CA GLN A 61 2.31 -11.63 -2.42
C GLN A 61 1.18 -11.53 -3.46
N SER A 62 -0.03 -11.21 -2.99
CA SER A 62 -1.21 -11.08 -3.84
C SER A 62 -1.74 -9.65 -3.86
N GLN A 63 -2.58 -9.35 -4.84
CA GLN A 63 -3.28 -8.06 -4.94
C GLN A 63 -4.24 -7.83 -3.75
N ASP A 64 -4.67 -8.90 -3.08
CA ASP A 64 -5.53 -8.81 -1.90
C ASP A 64 -4.77 -8.31 -0.67
N ASN A 65 -3.43 -8.45 -0.63
CA ASN A 65 -2.61 -7.93 0.45
C ASN A 65 -2.38 -6.41 0.26
N PRO A 66 -2.96 -5.54 1.11
CA PRO A 66 -2.86 -4.08 0.94
C PRO A 66 -1.42 -3.57 1.03
N VAL A 67 -0.56 -4.26 1.78
CA VAL A 67 0.87 -3.91 1.91
C VAL A 67 1.56 -4.13 0.58
N TYR A 68 1.41 -5.35 0.04
CA TYR A 68 1.98 -5.74 -1.23
C TYR A 68 1.46 -4.84 -2.35
N TYR A 69 0.15 -4.57 -2.36
CA TYR A 69 -0.50 -3.74 -3.37
C TYR A 69 0.10 -2.33 -3.43
N ILE A 70 0.21 -1.64 -2.29
CA ILE A 70 0.78 -0.28 -2.21
C ILE A 70 2.26 -0.28 -2.58
N GLN A 71 3.03 -1.24 -2.05
CA GLN A 71 4.46 -1.34 -2.33
C GLN A 71 4.72 -1.64 -3.80
N TYR A 72 3.87 -2.43 -4.44
CA TYR A 72 3.97 -2.75 -5.85
C TYR A 72 3.69 -1.55 -6.76
N ALA A 73 2.73 -0.69 -6.40
CA ALA A 73 2.54 0.61 -7.07
C ALA A 73 3.80 1.48 -6.97
N HIS A 74 4.31 1.68 -5.75
CA HIS A 74 5.53 2.47 -5.52
C HIS A 74 6.73 1.94 -6.33
N ALA A 75 6.93 0.63 -6.33
CA ALA A 75 7.96 -0.02 -7.11
C ALA A 75 7.88 0.27 -8.61
N ARG A 76 6.67 0.21 -9.20
CA ARG A 76 6.48 0.54 -10.62
C ARG A 76 6.83 2.00 -10.90
N ILE A 77 6.46 2.92 -10.02
CA ILE A 77 6.82 4.34 -10.14
C ILE A 77 8.34 4.52 -10.12
N GLN A 78 9.04 3.90 -9.16
CA GLN A 78 10.51 3.96 -9.09
C GLN A 78 11.16 3.43 -10.36
N ARG A 79 10.69 2.29 -10.90
CA ARG A 79 11.19 1.74 -12.16
C ARG A 79 10.98 2.69 -13.36
N VAL A 80 9.87 3.41 -13.40
CA VAL A 80 9.62 4.42 -14.44
C VAL A 80 10.61 5.57 -14.31
N LEU A 81 10.84 6.07 -13.10
CA LEU A 81 11.80 7.16 -12.85
C LEU A 81 13.24 6.73 -13.15
N GLU A 82 13.64 5.54 -12.72
CA GLU A 82 14.96 4.94 -13.02
C GLU A 82 15.22 4.87 -14.52
N ARG A 83 14.22 4.45 -15.30
CA ARG A 83 14.35 4.33 -16.76
C ARG A 83 14.31 5.67 -17.48
N TRP A 84 13.52 6.61 -16.98
CA TRP A 84 13.53 7.97 -17.50
C TRP A 84 14.91 8.61 -17.33
N GLY A 85 15.59 8.35 -16.21
CA GLY A 85 16.99 8.71 -16.00
C GLY A 85 17.27 10.22 -15.92
N GLY A 86 16.22 11.05 -15.86
CA GLY A 86 16.32 12.50 -15.71
C GLY A 86 16.40 12.95 -14.26
N ASP A 87 16.61 14.25 -14.05
CA ASP A 87 16.59 14.89 -12.73
C ASP A 87 15.15 15.18 -12.29
N PRO A 88 14.63 14.57 -11.20
CA PRO A 88 13.29 14.87 -10.71
C PRO A 88 13.03 16.37 -10.44
N GLY A 89 14.06 17.17 -10.18
CA GLY A 89 13.94 18.62 -9.99
C GLY A 89 13.34 19.35 -11.19
N ILE A 90 13.53 18.85 -12.41
CA ILE A 90 12.94 19.47 -13.62
C ILE A 90 11.43 19.22 -13.74
N LEU A 91 10.89 18.23 -13.00
CA LEU A 91 9.46 17.91 -13.05
C LEU A 91 8.60 18.97 -12.37
N VAL A 92 9.17 19.77 -11.45
CA VAL A 92 8.45 20.82 -10.71
C VAL A 92 7.81 21.86 -11.63
N ASN A 93 8.48 22.17 -12.75
CA ASN A 93 8.02 23.18 -13.71
C ASN A 93 7.49 22.56 -15.02
N SER A 94 7.19 21.26 -15.02
CA SER A 94 6.73 20.58 -16.22
C SER A 94 5.35 21.06 -16.64
N ALA A 95 5.16 21.21 -17.96
CA ALA A 95 3.86 21.54 -18.52
C ALA A 95 2.88 20.40 -18.24
N LEU A 96 1.73 20.71 -17.65
CA LEU A 96 0.66 19.75 -17.36
C LEU A 96 -0.32 19.58 -18.52
N HIS A 97 -0.22 20.39 -19.58
CA HIS A 97 -1.08 20.26 -20.77
C HIS A 97 -1.11 18.86 -21.40
N PRO A 98 -0.06 18.01 -21.33
CA PRO A 98 -0.11 16.69 -21.95
C PRO A 98 -1.03 15.72 -21.22
N LEU A 99 -1.44 16.05 -20.00
CA LEU A 99 -2.37 15.24 -19.21
C LEU A 99 -3.79 15.50 -19.73
N ILE A 100 -4.28 14.59 -20.58
CA ILE A 100 -5.55 14.71 -21.30
C ILE A 100 -6.54 13.60 -20.95
N HIS A 101 -6.09 12.58 -20.22
CA HIS A 101 -6.90 11.43 -19.87
C HIS A 101 -7.61 11.62 -18.53
N GLU A 102 -8.80 11.03 -18.41
CA GLU A 102 -9.60 11.14 -17.18
C GLU A 102 -8.90 10.47 -16.00
N GLU A 103 -8.20 9.36 -16.23
CA GLU A 103 -7.43 8.63 -15.23
C GLU A 103 -6.31 9.49 -14.62
N GLU A 104 -5.62 10.28 -15.46
CA GLU A 104 -4.58 11.21 -15.02
C GLU A 104 -5.19 12.29 -14.13
N THR A 105 -6.36 12.81 -14.52
CA THR A 105 -7.11 13.81 -13.75
C THR A 105 -7.54 13.27 -12.38
N ARG A 106 -8.00 12.01 -12.30
CA ARG A 106 -8.37 11.36 -11.03
C ARG A 106 -7.17 11.24 -10.09
N ILE A 107 -6.02 10.80 -10.61
CA ILE A 107 -4.78 10.71 -9.81
C ILE A 107 -4.38 12.10 -9.30
N LEU A 108 -4.44 13.13 -10.14
CA LEU A 108 -4.13 14.51 -9.73
C LEU A 108 -5.05 15.01 -8.61
N GLN A 109 -6.35 14.72 -8.68
CA GLN A 109 -7.30 15.08 -7.64
C GLN A 109 -6.99 14.41 -6.30
N ILE A 110 -6.62 13.13 -6.33
CA ILE A 110 -6.19 12.40 -5.12
C ILE A 110 -4.94 13.04 -4.54
N LEU A 111 -3.91 13.29 -5.37
CA LEU A 111 -2.67 13.93 -4.92
C LEU A 111 -2.92 15.32 -4.32
N TYR A 112 -3.82 16.10 -4.92
CA TYR A 112 -4.20 17.42 -4.43
C TYR A 112 -4.88 17.37 -3.05
N ALA A 113 -5.68 16.34 -2.78
CA ALA A 113 -6.39 16.18 -1.50
C ALA A 113 -5.47 15.76 -0.33
N TYR A 114 -4.25 15.30 -0.61
CA TYR A 114 -3.36 14.73 0.40
C TYR A 114 -3.03 15.65 1.59
N PRO A 115 -2.66 16.93 1.42
CA PRO A 115 -2.31 17.79 2.55
C PRO A 115 -3.46 17.98 3.53
N ALA A 116 -4.67 18.26 3.02
CA ALA A 116 -5.87 18.43 3.83
C ALA A 116 -6.26 17.12 4.55
N LEU A 117 -6.13 15.98 3.87
CA LEU A 117 -6.36 14.66 4.48
C LEU A 117 -5.36 14.39 5.61
N LEU A 118 -4.09 14.78 5.45
CA LEU A 118 -3.05 14.58 6.45
C LEU A 118 -3.32 15.43 7.70
N GLU A 119 -3.73 16.68 7.52
CA GLU A 119 -4.16 17.57 8.61
C GLU A 119 -5.35 16.97 9.37
N GLN A 120 -6.36 16.47 8.65
CA GLN A 120 -7.53 15.82 9.26
C GLN A 120 -7.13 14.56 10.04
N ALA A 121 -6.30 13.71 9.45
CA ALA A 121 -5.82 12.47 10.09
C ALA A 121 -5.04 12.76 11.37
N ALA A 122 -4.28 13.85 11.42
CA ALA A 122 -3.58 14.30 12.61
C ALA A 122 -4.53 14.86 13.67
N ALA A 123 -5.50 15.70 13.29
CA ALA A 123 -6.47 16.31 14.19
C ALA A 123 -7.36 15.27 14.89
N ASP A 124 -7.80 14.25 14.15
CA ASP A 124 -8.70 13.21 14.65
C ASP A 124 -7.98 12.02 15.28
N PHE A 125 -6.63 12.01 15.31
CA PHE A 125 -5.83 10.84 15.66
C PHE A 125 -6.25 9.59 14.86
N ALA A 126 -6.51 9.78 13.57
CA ALA A 126 -7.10 8.82 12.65
C ALA A 126 -6.08 8.35 11.57
N PRO A 127 -5.00 7.62 11.94
CA PRO A 127 -3.97 7.20 10.98
C PRO A 127 -4.47 6.26 9.88
N HIS A 128 -5.63 5.61 10.10
CA HIS A 128 -6.30 4.79 9.10
C HIS A 128 -6.68 5.56 7.83
N LEU A 129 -6.94 6.88 7.95
CA LEU A 129 -7.22 7.73 6.78
C LEU A 129 -6.05 7.76 5.80
N VAL A 130 -4.81 7.81 6.30
CA VAL A 130 -3.60 7.77 5.47
C VAL A 130 -3.47 6.41 4.79
N ALA A 131 -3.78 5.32 5.49
CA ALA A 131 -3.72 3.98 4.93
C ALA A 131 -4.74 3.77 3.80
N PHE A 132 -5.97 4.29 3.98
CA PHE A 132 -7.00 4.28 2.93
C PHE A 132 -6.58 5.14 1.73
N TYR A 133 -6.08 6.34 1.97
CA TYR A 133 -5.54 7.21 0.92
C TYR A 133 -4.48 6.49 0.07
N LEU A 134 -3.51 5.83 0.70
CA LEU A 134 -2.44 5.12 -0.03
C LEU A 134 -2.98 3.95 -0.85
N ARG A 135 -3.97 3.20 -0.32
CA ARG A 135 -4.61 2.12 -1.05
C ARG A 135 -5.35 2.64 -2.28
N ASP A 136 -6.11 3.71 -2.12
CA ASP A 136 -6.94 4.27 -3.19
C ASP A 136 -6.06 4.92 -4.27
N LEU A 137 -5.00 5.66 -3.89
CA LEU A 137 -4.00 6.18 -4.84
C LEU A 137 -3.32 5.05 -5.63
N SER A 138 -2.99 3.95 -4.94
CA SER A 138 -2.34 2.79 -5.57
C SER A 138 -3.29 2.12 -6.56
N ALA A 139 -4.58 2.04 -6.25
CA ALA A 139 -5.60 1.48 -7.14
C ALA A 139 -5.75 2.28 -8.43
N GLU A 140 -5.89 3.61 -8.32
CA GLU A 140 -5.95 4.50 -9.50
C GLU A 140 -4.67 4.44 -10.32
N PHE A 141 -3.51 4.42 -9.68
CA PHE A 141 -2.23 4.25 -10.38
C PHE A 141 -2.15 2.91 -11.12
N HIS A 142 -2.57 1.81 -10.51
CA HIS A 142 -2.58 0.51 -11.17
C HIS A 142 -3.53 0.48 -12.37
N ALA A 143 -4.70 1.08 -12.26
CA ALA A 143 -5.64 1.21 -13.36
C ALA A 143 -5.02 2.01 -14.52
N TYR A 144 -4.48 3.20 -14.22
CA TYR A 144 -3.79 4.06 -15.20
C TYR A 144 -2.63 3.33 -15.90
N TYR A 145 -1.76 2.67 -15.13
CA TYR A 145 -0.59 1.97 -15.65
C TYR A 145 -0.98 0.79 -16.56
N ASN A 146 -2.04 0.05 -16.21
CA ASN A 146 -2.46 -1.13 -16.95
C ASN A 146 -3.19 -0.81 -18.27
N GLN A 147 -3.82 0.37 -18.38
CA GLN A 147 -4.53 0.81 -19.60
C GLN A 147 -3.60 1.21 -20.77
N ALA A 148 -2.28 1.06 -20.60
CA ALA A 148 -1.28 1.22 -21.66
C ALA A 148 -1.23 2.62 -22.31
N LEU A 149 -1.63 3.67 -21.58
CA LEU A 149 -1.54 5.06 -22.05
C LEU A 149 -0.09 5.57 -22.10
N PHE A 150 0.78 5.03 -21.25
CA PHE A 150 2.12 5.59 -21.07
C PHE A 150 3.11 5.22 -22.20
N TRP A 151 2.88 4.14 -22.97
CA TRP A 151 3.76 3.75 -24.10
C TRP A 151 3.00 3.01 -25.22
N LYS A 152 2.67 3.70 -26.33
CA LYS A 152 2.39 3.01 -27.61
C LYS A 152 3.71 2.44 -28.15
N GLY A 153 3.91 1.12 -27.97
CA GLY A 153 5.11 0.38 -28.43
C GLY A 153 5.93 -0.27 -27.31
N ASN A 154 5.30 -0.91 -26.32
CA ASN A 154 5.91 -1.25 -25.04
C ASN A 154 6.51 -2.69 -24.98
N PRO A 155 7.84 -2.90 -24.86
CA PRO A 155 8.46 -4.20 -24.58
C PRO A 155 8.25 -4.70 -23.12
N PHE A 156 7.56 -3.92 -22.28
CA PHE A 156 7.37 -4.14 -20.84
C PHE A 156 5.98 -4.63 -20.45
N ARG A 157 5.17 -5.11 -21.41
CA ARG A 157 3.92 -5.86 -21.15
C ARG A 157 4.15 -7.12 -20.30
N TYR A 158 5.40 -7.60 -20.29
CA TYR A 158 5.87 -8.75 -19.52
C TYR A 158 7.07 -8.33 -18.65
N MET A 159 6.86 -7.50 -17.64
CA MET A 159 7.79 -7.52 -16.50
C MET A 159 7.29 -8.59 -15.54
N PRO A 160 8.10 -9.64 -15.25
CA PRO A 160 7.70 -10.66 -14.30
C PRO A 160 7.40 -9.99 -12.96
N ALA A 161 6.45 -10.58 -12.22
CA ALA A 161 6.22 -10.24 -10.83
C ALA A 161 7.58 -10.17 -10.13
N TRP A 162 7.77 -9.11 -9.35
CA TRP A 162 8.99 -8.81 -8.60
C TRP A 162 9.77 -10.05 -8.17
N PRO A 163 11.09 -10.14 -8.44
CA PRO A 163 11.96 -10.90 -7.58
C PRO A 163 12.13 -10.06 -6.30
N CYS A 164 11.60 -10.54 -5.19
CA CYS A 164 12.21 -10.22 -3.90
C CYS A 164 13.63 -10.79 -3.87
#